data_AF-A0A2U3D8Y7-F1
#
_entry.id   AF-A0A2U3D8Y7-F1
#
_cell.length_a   1.000
_cell.length_b   1.000
_cell.length_c   1.000
_cell.angle_alpha   90.00
_cell.angle_beta   90.00
_cell.angle_gamma   90.00
#
_symmetry.space_group_name_H-M   'P 1'
#
loop_
_entity.id
_entity.type
_entity.pdbx_description
1 polymer ?
#
loop_
_entity_poly.entity_id
_entity_poly.type
_entity_poly.pdbx_seq_one_letter_code
_entity_poly.pdbx_strand_id
1 'polypeptide(L)'
;MITQTELDELRIKLLPPGAERVLELLAAHRERVEAITVVMDKVPLLIIGRHGMIARLPMDGVLQKVSQTKDVVTMLERFFEGENVLYLFVNLPALQIPLFISQMLQETAQKYQHMLTLRTCIDEALDRGDRNAFLHYTAELRDLEKEDFNHMS
;
A
#
# COMPACT_ATOMS: atom_id res chain seq x y z
N MET A 1 18.91 -24.92 33.64
CA MET A 1 17.82 -23.93 33.54
C MET A 1 18.49 -22.58 33.71
N ILE A 2 18.46 -21.74 32.68
CA ILE A 2 18.94 -20.36 32.79
C ILE A 2 17.93 -19.60 33.64
N THR A 3 18.36 -18.99 34.73
CA THR A 3 17.49 -18.24 35.63
C THR A 3 17.08 -16.92 34.98
N GLN A 4 15.90 -16.37 35.32
CA GLN A 4 15.40 -15.10 34.74
C GLN A 4 16.44 -13.96 34.85
N THR A 5 17.24 -13.98 35.91
CA THR A 5 18.35 -13.05 36.19
C THR A 5 19.48 -13.13 35.16
N GLU A 6 19.84 -14.33 34.70
CA GLU A 6 20.88 -14.53 33.66
C GLU A 6 20.41 -14.08 32.27
N LEU A 7 19.09 -14.12 32.02
CA LEU A 7 18.46 -13.64 30.78
C LEU A 7 18.42 -12.09 30.71
N ASP A 8 18.20 -11.44 31.85
CA ASP A 8 18.22 -9.98 31.97
C ASP A 8 19.66 -9.43 31.89
N GLU A 9 20.65 -10.12 32.46
CA GLU A 9 22.07 -9.78 32.28
C GLU A 9 22.54 -9.90 30.82
N LEU A 10 22.05 -10.92 30.10
CA LEU A 10 22.36 -11.08 28.67
C LEU A 10 21.76 -9.95 27.82
N ARG A 11 20.56 -9.47 28.18
CA ARG A 11 19.92 -8.31 27.55
C ARG A 11 20.72 -7.04 27.78
N ILE A 12 21.23 -6.81 28.98
CA ILE A 12 22.04 -5.62 29.32
C ILE A 12 23.32 -5.58 28.47
N LYS A 13 23.98 -6.72 28.22
CA LYS A 13 25.20 -6.79 27.39
C LYS A 13 25.00 -6.49 25.90
N LEU A 14 23.78 -6.56 25.39
CA LEU A 14 23.46 -6.35 23.96
C LEU A 14 22.89 -4.96 23.67
N LEU A 15 22.68 -4.15 24.71
CA LEU A 15 22.08 -2.84 24.56
C LEU A 15 23.15 -1.78 24.25
N PRO A 16 22.89 -0.86 23.30
CA PRO A 16 23.81 0.23 23.03
C PRO A 16 23.94 1.15 24.26
N PRO A 17 25.12 1.77 24.49
CA PRO A 17 25.34 2.63 25.64
C PRO A 17 24.29 3.76 25.70
N GLY A 18 23.62 3.89 26.84
CA GLY A 18 22.54 4.86 27.07
C GLY A 18 21.11 4.33 26.85
N ALA A 19 20.95 3.08 26.39
CA ALA A 19 19.63 2.48 26.16
C ALA A 19 18.84 2.19 27.45
N GLU A 20 19.51 2.04 28.59
CA GLU A 20 18.88 1.78 29.90
C GLU A 20 17.82 2.83 30.24
N ARG A 21 18.18 4.11 30.10
CA ARG A 21 17.28 5.23 30.41
C ARG A 21 16.11 5.34 29.43
N VAL A 22 16.31 4.90 28.19
CA VAL A 22 15.24 4.81 27.18
C VAL A 22 14.29 3.68 27.55
N LEU A 23 14.80 2.52 27.95
CA LEU A 23 13.98 1.38 28.37
C LEU A 23 13.20 1.68 29.65
N GLU A 24 13.80 2.37 30.63
CA GLU A 24 13.10 2.84 31.84
C GLU A 24 11.94 3.78 31.49
N LEU A 25 12.16 4.73 30.57
CA LEU A 25 11.12 5.66 30.14
C LEU A 25 9.98 4.96 29.39
N LEU A 26 10.31 3.99 28.52
CA LEU A 26 9.35 3.18 27.79
C LEU A 26 8.56 2.26 28.75
N ALA A 27 9.23 1.70 29.76
CA ALA A 27 8.58 0.89 30.80
C ALA A 27 7.60 1.72 31.64
N ALA A 28 7.93 2.97 31.97
CA ALA A 28 7.03 3.89 32.67
C ALA A 28 5.77 4.25 31.86
N HIS A 29 5.81 4.10 30.52
CA HIS A 29 4.70 4.37 29.61
C HIS A 29 4.18 3.11 28.94
N ARG A 30 4.31 1.94 29.57
CA ARG A 30 3.96 0.64 28.99
C ARG A 30 2.53 0.56 28.46
N GLU A 31 1.57 1.25 29.09
CA GLU A 31 0.18 1.30 28.63
C GLU A 31 -0.01 2.07 27.31
N ARG A 32 0.99 2.84 26.89
CA ARG A 32 1.03 3.63 25.65
C ARG A 32 2.07 3.13 24.64
N VAL A 33 2.77 2.03 24.96
CA VAL A 33 3.85 1.48 24.15
C VAL A 33 3.55 0.03 23.84
N GLU A 34 3.24 -0.25 22.57
CA GLU A 34 3.11 -1.60 22.06
C GLU A 34 4.43 -2.05 21.42
N ALA A 35 5.09 -3.03 22.03
CA ALA A 35 6.34 -3.59 21.52
C ALA A 35 6.03 -4.62 20.43
N ILE A 36 6.06 -4.21 19.16
CA ILE A 36 5.91 -5.12 18.03
C ILE A 36 7.28 -5.73 17.72
N THR A 37 7.45 -7.01 18.05
CA THR A 37 8.68 -7.76 17.70
C THR A 37 8.46 -8.50 16.39
N VAL A 38 8.98 -7.95 15.28
CA VAL A 38 8.98 -8.64 13.98
C VAL A 38 10.27 -9.43 13.83
N VAL A 39 10.26 -10.71 14.21
CA VAL A 39 11.41 -11.60 13.99
C VAL A 39 11.33 -12.15 12.58
N MET A 40 12.06 -11.51 11.67
CA MET A 40 12.28 -12.02 10.33
C MET A 40 13.78 -12.07 10.11
N ASP A 41 14.46 -13.12 10.54
CA ASP A 41 15.93 -13.09 10.61
C ASP A 41 16.65 -13.53 9.33
N LYS A 42 15.94 -14.08 8.34
CA LYS A 42 16.57 -14.67 7.13
C LYS A 42 15.75 -14.57 5.84
N VAL A 43 14.81 -13.63 5.77
CA VAL A 43 13.97 -13.46 4.58
C VAL A 43 14.26 -12.14 3.86
N PRO A 44 14.20 -12.11 2.51
CA PRO A 44 14.20 -10.87 1.75
C PRO A 44 13.01 -10.01 2.21
N LEU A 45 13.27 -8.78 2.64
CA LEU A 45 12.28 -7.91 3.24
C LEU A 45 12.36 -6.49 2.69
N LEU A 46 11.21 -5.91 2.33
CA LEU A 46 11.05 -4.49 2.07
C LEU A 46 10.10 -3.89 3.10
N ILE A 47 10.58 -2.87 3.83
CA ILE A 47 9.80 -2.09 4.78
C ILE A 47 9.55 -0.72 4.15
N ILE A 48 8.29 -0.29 4.07
CA ILE A 48 7.89 1.04 3.61
C ILE A 48 7.10 1.71 4.74
N GLY A 49 7.56 2.87 5.19
CA GLY A 49 6.88 3.65 6.23
C GLY A 49 6.90 5.15 5.96
N ARG A 50 6.22 5.92 6.82
CA ARG A 50 6.08 7.38 6.68
C ARG A 50 7.41 8.14 6.54
N HIS A 51 8.45 7.67 7.24
CA HIS A 51 9.74 8.36 7.34
C HIS A 51 10.83 7.77 6.43
N GLY A 52 10.48 6.80 5.59
CA GLY A 52 11.42 6.20 4.65
C GLY A 52 11.14 4.72 4.42
N MET A 53 12.08 4.10 3.73
CA MET A 53 12.00 2.70 3.36
C MET A 53 13.31 1.98 3.67
N ILE A 54 13.25 0.68 3.90
CA ILE A 54 14.40 -0.18 4.16
C ILE A 54 14.22 -1.46 3.35
N ALA A 55 15.14 -1.73 2.44
CA ALA A 55 15.23 -3.02 1.77
C ALA A 55 16.34 -3.85 2.41
N ARG A 56 16.06 -5.13 2.63
CA ARG A 56 16.99 -6.12 3.16
C ARG A 56 16.94 -7.35 2.29
N LEU A 57 17.78 -7.41 1.27
CA LEU A 57 17.76 -8.44 0.24
C LEU A 57 19.08 -9.21 0.20
N PRO A 58 19.06 -10.52 -0.10
CA PRO A 58 20.27 -11.29 -0.37
C PRO A 58 20.84 -10.87 -1.74
N MET A 59 22.04 -10.31 -1.74
CA MET A 59 22.82 -10.00 -2.94
C MET A 59 24.10 -10.83 -2.90
N ASP A 60 24.35 -11.63 -3.94
CA ASP A 60 25.57 -12.42 -4.05
C ASP A 60 25.81 -13.34 -2.82
N GLY A 61 24.73 -13.86 -2.21
CA GLY A 61 24.75 -14.71 -1.02
C GLY A 61 24.87 -13.97 0.32
N VAL A 62 24.98 -12.65 0.32
CA VAL A 62 25.07 -11.82 1.53
C VAL A 62 23.82 -10.96 1.68
N LEU A 63 23.24 -10.95 2.87
CA LEU A 63 22.10 -10.09 3.18
C LEU A 63 22.55 -8.65 3.31
N GLN A 64 22.19 -7.81 2.36
CA GLN A 64 22.51 -6.39 2.36
C GLN A 64 21.29 -5.58 2.83
N LYS A 65 21.53 -4.44 3.49
CA LYS A 65 20.47 -3.53 3.97
C LYS A 65 20.71 -2.13 3.41
N VAL A 66 19.70 -1.58 2.72
CA VAL A 66 19.74 -0.24 2.14
C VAL A 66 18.48 0.53 2.50
N SER A 67 18.59 1.85 2.64
CA SER A 67 17.46 2.73 3.01
C SER A 67 17.27 3.93 2.10
N GLN A 68 18.21 4.19 1.18
CA GLN A 68 18.09 5.26 0.19
C GLN A 68 17.29 4.76 -1.00
N THR A 69 16.35 5.56 -1.50
CA THR A 69 15.42 5.16 -2.57
C THR A 69 16.14 4.65 -3.82
N LYS A 70 17.22 5.33 -4.25
CA LYS A 70 17.98 4.93 -5.45
C LYS A 70 18.64 3.56 -5.28
N ASP A 71 19.20 3.30 -4.10
CA ASP A 71 19.87 2.04 -3.79
C ASP A 71 18.85 0.91 -3.64
N VAL A 72 17.69 1.19 -3.05
CA VAL A 72 16.57 0.24 -2.91
C VAL A 72 16.06 -0.22 -4.28
N VAL A 73 15.85 0.71 -5.22
CA VAL A 73 15.40 0.38 -6.58
C VAL A 73 16.41 -0.51 -7.29
N THR A 74 17.69 -0.08 -7.31
CA THR A 74 18.78 -0.86 -7.94
C THR A 74 18.88 -2.28 -7.37
N MET A 75 18.70 -2.41 -6.06
CA MET A 75 18.76 -3.69 -5.37
C MET A 75 17.55 -4.59 -5.68
N LEU A 76 16.35 -4.01 -5.80
CA LEU A 76 15.13 -4.73 -6.17
C LEU A 76 15.19 -5.22 -7.62
N GLU A 77 15.66 -4.39 -8.54
CA GLU A 77 15.85 -4.76 -9.95
C GLU A 77 16.72 -6.02 -10.06
N ARG A 78 17.88 -6.03 -9.38
CA ARG A 78 18.76 -7.22 -9.33
C ARG A 78 18.12 -8.41 -8.61
N PHE A 79 17.34 -8.18 -7.55
CA PHE A 79 16.73 -9.25 -6.77
C PHE A 79 15.65 -10.02 -7.57
N PHE A 80 14.90 -9.32 -8.43
CA PHE A 80 13.84 -9.89 -9.27
C PHE A 80 14.34 -10.55 -10.56
N GLU A 81 15.65 -10.54 -10.83
CA GLU A 81 16.23 -11.36 -11.91
C GLU A 81 16.09 -12.87 -11.63
N GLY A 82 15.78 -13.27 -10.39
CA GLY A 82 15.49 -14.65 -9.99
C GLY A 82 14.08 -14.86 -9.43
N GLU A 83 13.70 -16.12 -9.21
CA GLU A 83 12.41 -16.52 -8.62
C GLU A 83 12.40 -16.43 -7.09
N ASN A 84 12.77 -15.28 -6.53
CA ASN A 84 12.82 -15.07 -5.08
C ASN A 84 11.53 -14.45 -4.55
N VAL A 85 11.08 -14.90 -3.37
CA VAL A 85 9.93 -14.31 -2.68
C VAL A 85 10.38 -13.11 -1.84
N LEU A 86 9.79 -11.93 -2.12
CA LEU A 86 9.96 -10.73 -1.32
C LEU A 86 8.82 -10.59 -0.32
N TYR A 87 9.15 -10.43 0.97
CA TYR A 87 8.18 -10.08 1.99
C TYR A 87 8.08 -8.55 2.11
N LEU A 88 6.86 -8.03 2.08
CA LEU A 88 6.58 -6.59 2.12
C LEU A 88 5.87 -6.22 3.42
N PHE A 89 6.41 -5.25 4.15
CA PHE A 89 5.76 -4.64 5.30
C PHE A 89 5.50 -3.16 5.00
N VAL A 90 4.21 -2.78 4.94
CA VAL A 90 3.80 -1.40 4.68
C VAL A 90 3.15 -0.83 5.94
N ASN A 91 3.76 0.22 6.49
CA ASN A 91 3.22 0.99 7.60
C ASN A 91 3.10 2.45 7.19
N LEU A 92 2.16 2.72 6.28
CA LEU A 92 1.80 4.06 5.85
C LEU A 92 0.52 4.47 6.60
N PRO A 93 0.45 5.71 7.13
CA PRO A 93 -0.82 6.20 7.65
C PRO A 93 -1.85 6.17 6.53
N ALA A 94 -3.11 5.88 6.87
CA ALA A 94 -4.21 6.06 5.93
C ALA A 94 -4.13 7.49 5.40
N LEU A 95 -3.83 7.64 4.11
CA LEU A 95 -3.91 8.92 3.44
C LEU A 95 -5.37 9.36 3.55
N GLN A 96 -5.62 10.43 4.30
CA GLN A 96 -6.92 11.07 4.27
C GLN A 96 -7.08 11.60 2.84
N ILE A 97 -7.86 10.89 2.04
CA ILE A 97 -8.21 11.34 0.70
C ILE A 97 -8.92 12.69 0.89
N PRO A 98 -8.35 13.80 0.39
CA PRO A 98 -8.99 15.10 0.48
C PRO A 98 -10.43 15.01 -0.02
N LEU A 99 -11.36 15.67 0.67
CA LEU A 99 -12.80 15.59 0.36
C LEU A 99 -13.10 15.81 -1.13
N PHE A 100 -12.37 16.72 -1.78
CA PHE A 100 -12.51 17.01 -3.21
C PHE A 100 -12.17 15.80 -4.10
N ILE A 101 -11.18 14.98 -3.75
CA ILE A 101 -10.82 13.77 -4.49
C ILE A 101 -11.91 12.71 -4.29
N SER A 102 -12.41 12.55 -3.07
CA SER A 102 -13.52 11.62 -2.79
C SER A 102 -14.80 12.00 -3.55
N GLN A 103 -15.12 13.31 -3.61
CA GLN A 103 -16.24 13.83 -4.39
C GLN A 103 -16.05 13.58 -5.88
N MET A 104 -14.87 13.90 -6.43
CA MET A 104 -14.56 13.64 -7.83
C MET A 104 -14.66 12.14 -8.17
N LEU A 105 -14.09 11.26 -7.33
CA LEU A 105 -14.17 9.81 -7.53
C LEU A 105 -15.62 9.30 -7.50
N GLN A 106 -16.44 9.86 -6.61
CA GLN A 106 -17.86 9.51 -6.53
C GLN A 106 -18.64 9.99 -7.77
N GLU A 107 -18.38 11.21 -8.25
CA GLU A 107 -18.96 11.73 -9.49
C GLU A 107 -18.55 10.87 -10.70
N THR A 108 -17.26 10.52 -10.82
CA THR A 108 -16.76 9.63 -11.88
C THR A 108 -17.41 8.24 -11.79
N ALA A 109 -17.53 7.67 -10.59
CA ALA A 109 -18.16 6.38 -10.40
C ALA A 109 -19.65 6.38 -10.78
N GLN A 110 -20.38 7.44 -10.41
CA GLN A 110 -21.80 7.60 -10.78
C GLN A 110 -21.97 7.72 -12.29
N LYS A 111 -21.14 8.53 -12.94
CA LYS A 111 -21.13 8.66 -14.42
C LYS A 111 -20.86 7.33 -15.10
N TYR A 112 -19.83 6.60 -14.65
CA TYR A 112 -19.49 5.29 -15.21
C TYR A 112 -20.63 4.28 -15.04
N GLN A 113 -21.28 4.27 -13.87
CA GLN A 113 -22.43 3.41 -13.62
C GLN A 113 -23.61 3.75 -14.53
N HIS A 114 -23.85 5.04 -14.80
CA HIS A 114 -24.88 5.48 -15.73
C HIS A 114 -24.58 5.03 -17.16
N MET A 115 -23.33 5.16 -17.61
CA MET A 115 -22.90 4.65 -18.93
C MET A 115 -23.11 3.14 -19.08
N LEU A 116 -22.75 2.35 -18.05
CA LEU A 116 -23.01 0.91 -18.05
C LEU A 116 -24.51 0.59 -18.14
N THR A 117 -25.33 1.35 -17.43
CA THR A 117 -26.79 1.19 -17.45
C THR A 117 -27.34 1.48 -18.85
N LEU A 118 -26.92 2.59 -19.47
CA LEU A 118 -27.32 2.93 -20.84
C LEU A 118 -26.89 1.87 -21.86
N ARG A 119 -25.66 1.33 -21.74
CA ARG A 119 -25.20 0.22 -22.61
C ARG A 119 -26.08 -1.02 -22.45
N THR A 120 -26.44 -1.37 -21.22
CA THR A 120 -27.37 -2.49 -20.95
C THR A 120 -28.74 -2.24 -21.58
N CYS A 121 -29.28 -1.03 -21.43
CA CYS A 121 -30.55 -0.64 -22.05
C CYS A 121 -30.51 -0.66 -23.58
N ILE A 122 -29.37 -0.30 -24.18
CA ILE A 122 -29.14 -0.40 -25.63
C ILE A 122 -29.19 -1.85 -26.08
N ASP A 123 -28.49 -2.76 -25.39
CA ASP A 123 -28.50 -4.20 -25.70
C ASP A 123 -29.91 -4.78 -25.57
N GLU A 124 -30.64 -4.45 -24.50
CA GLU A 124 -32.04 -4.87 -24.32
C GLU A 124 -32.98 -4.33 -25.43
N ALA A 125 -32.75 -3.09 -25.88
CA ALA A 125 -33.54 -2.50 -26.97
C ALA A 125 -33.26 -3.20 -28.31
N LEU A 126 -32.02 -3.63 -28.55
CA LEU A 126 -31.65 -4.41 -29.73
C LEU A 126 -32.30 -5.80 -29.67
N ASP A 127 -32.26 -6.48 -28.52
CA ASP A 127 -32.87 -7.80 -28.32
C ASP A 127 -34.39 -7.78 -28.55
N ARG A 128 -35.06 -6.69 -28.14
CA ARG A 128 -36.51 -6.51 -28.31
C ARG A 128 -36.89 -5.89 -29.66
N GLY A 129 -35.93 -5.49 -30.49
CA GLY A 129 -36.16 -4.80 -31.76
C GLY A 129 -36.79 -3.40 -31.61
N ASP A 130 -36.66 -2.75 -30.45
CA ASP A 130 -37.22 -1.43 -30.21
C ASP A 130 -36.26 -0.32 -30.68
N ARG A 131 -36.51 0.12 -31.92
CA ARG A 131 -35.72 1.18 -32.56
C ARG A 131 -35.80 2.53 -31.84
N ASN A 132 -36.92 2.85 -31.19
CA ASN A 132 -37.08 4.14 -30.52
C ASN A 132 -36.28 4.18 -29.22
N ALA A 133 -36.36 3.10 -28.43
CA ALA A 133 -35.56 2.95 -27.21
C ALA A 133 -34.06 2.95 -27.53
N PHE A 134 -33.64 2.21 -28.57
CA PHE A 134 -32.26 2.20 -29.03
C PHE A 134 -31.74 3.60 -29.37
N LEU A 135 -32.45 4.35 -30.21
CA LEU A 135 -32.05 5.71 -30.62
C LEU A 135 -31.98 6.67 -29.43
N HIS A 136 -32.90 6.53 -28.46
CA HIS A 136 -32.93 7.35 -27.26
C HIS A 136 -31.70 7.11 -26.36
N TYR A 137 -31.44 5.86 -25.96
CA TYR A 137 -30.31 5.54 -25.07
C TYR A 137 -28.95 5.79 -25.73
N THR A 138 -28.85 5.59 -27.04
CA THR A 138 -27.61 5.88 -27.79
C THR A 138 -27.34 7.39 -27.86
N ALA A 139 -28.39 8.22 -28.00
CA ALA A 139 -28.24 9.68 -27.97
C ALA A 139 -27.79 10.16 -26.59
N GLU A 140 -28.40 9.65 -25.52
CA GLU A 140 -28.04 9.99 -24.15
C GLU A 140 -26.60 9.59 -23.81
N LEU A 141 -26.18 8.37 -24.17
CA LEU A 141 -24.81 7.90 -23.96
C LEU A 141 -23.79 8.81 -24.69
N ARG A 142 -24.10 9.21 -25.92
CA ARG A 142 -23.24 10.09 -26.70
C ARG A 142 -23.10 11.48 -26.07
N ASP A 143 -24.16 12.00 -25.48
CA ASP A 143 -24.13 13.32 -24.86
C ASP A 143 -23.30 13.28 -23.55
N LEU A 144 -23.39 12.20 -22.76
CA LEU A 144 -22.50 11.94 -21.63
C LEU A 144 -21.02 11.83 -22.03
N GLU A 145 -20.71 11.11 -23.11
CA GLU A 145 -19.34 10.96 -23.60
C GLU A 145 -18.73 12.29 -24.10
N LYS A 146 -19.55 13.23 -24.59
CA LYS A 146 -19.09 14.58 -24.97
C LYS A 146 -18.75 15.46 -23.79
N GLU A 147 -19.48 15.35 -22.69
CA GLU A 147 -19.20 16.12 -21.47
C GLU A 147 -17.86 15.74 -20.84
N ASP A 148 -17.48 14.46 -20.89
CA ASP A 148 -16.17 13.99 -20.40
C ASP A 148 -14.99 14.52 -21.23
N PHE A 149 -15.16 14.68 -22.55
CA PHE A 149 -14.09 15.20 -23.41
C PHE A 149 -13.76 16.68 -23.16
N ASN A 150 -14.77 17.48 -22.77
CA ASN A 150 -14.60 18.90 -22.46
C ASN A 150 -13.97 19.17 -21.08
N HIS A 151 -13.99 18.21 -20.15
CA HIS A 151 -13.37 18.35 -18.83
C HIS A 151 -11.90 17.91 -18.78
N MET A 152 -11.40 17.24 -19.81
CA MET A 152 -10.00 16.81 -19.93
C MET A 152 -9.13 17.72 -20.82
N SER A 153 -9.71 18.80 -21.38
CA SER A 153 -9.02 19.82 -22.20
C SER A 153 -8.79 21.10 -21.41
#